data_AF-A0A527HPJ5-F1
#
_entry.id   AF-A0A527HPJ5-F1
#
_cell.length_a   1.000
_cell.length_b   1.000
_cell.length_c   1.000
_cell.angle_alpha   90.00
_cell.angle_beta   90.00
_cell.angle_gamma   90.00
#
_symmetry.space_group_name_H-M   'P 1'
#
loop_
_entity.id
_entity.type
_entity.pdbx_description
1 polymer ?
#
loop_
_entity_poly.entity_id
_entity_poly.type
_entity_poly.pdbx_seq_one_letter_code
_entity_poly.pdbx_strand_id
1 'polypeptide(L)' 'EATDREKAIEALYFARKCGLTKEEALKMLREAQIRIDDGPKSRSGNRT' A
#
# COMPACT_ATOMS: atom_id res chain seq x y z
N GLU A 1 6.18 15.19 -12.64
CA GLU A 1 6.13 14.12 -11.64
C GLU A 1 4.78 14.20 -10.90
N ALA A 2 3.74 13.51 -11.38
CA ALA A 2 2.39 13.57 -10.79
C ALA A 2 2.19 12.54 -9.67
N THR A 3 3.02 11.50 -9.68
CA THR A 3 2.94 10.32 -8.81
C THR A 3 3.19 10.62 -7.33
N ASP A 4 4.02 11.62 -7.00
CA ASP A 4 4.30 11.94 -5.59
C ASP A 4 3.14 12.69 -4.92
N ARG A 5 2.48 13.59 -5.68
CA ARG A 5 1.32 14.35 -5.20
C ARG A 5 0.11 13.45 -4.95
N GLU A 6 -0.15 12.49 -5.84
CA GLU A 6 -1.24 11.51 -5.66
C GLU A 6 -1.01 10.64 -4.43
N LYS A 7 0.22 10.12 -4.24
CA LYS A 7 0.58 9.32 -3.05
C LYS A 7 0.44 10.13 -1.76
N ALA A 8 0.77 11.42 -1.78
CA ALA A 8 0.60 12.30 -0.63
C ALA A 8 -0.87 12.52 -0.27
N ILE A 9 -1.75 12.65 -1.26
CA ILE A 9 -3.20 12.78 -1.05
C ILE A 9 -3.78 11.49 -0.47
N GLU A 10 -3.39 10.34 -0.99
CA GLU A 10 -3.85 9.04 -0.52
C GLU A 10 -3.38 8.75 0.91
N ALA A 11 -2.12 9.06 1.24
CA ALA A 11 -1.60 8.94 2.60
C ALA A 11 -2.37 9.81 3.59
N LEU A 12 -2.70 11.05 3.21
CA LEU A 12 -3.45 11.97 4.05
C LEU A 12 -4.90 11.48 4.29
N TYR A 13 -5.52 10.92 3.25
CA TYR A 13 -6.85 10.31 3.36
C TYR A 13 -6.83 9.13 4.32
N PHE A 14 -5.84 8.25 4.20
CA PHE A 14 -5.70 7.07 5.07
C PHE A 14 -5.42 7.45 6.52
N ALA A 15 -4.52 8.42 6.74
CA ALA A 15 -4.22 8.96 8.05
C ALA A 15 -5.49 9.44 8.77
N ARG A 16 -6.30 10.24 8.07
CA ARG A 16 -7.56 10.77 8.62
C ARG A 16 -8.61 9.70 8.89
N LYS A 17 -8.72 8.69 8.01
CA LYS A 17 -9.73 7.63 8.12
C LYS A 17 -9.40 6.61 9.21
N CYS A 18 -8.12 6.29 9.39
CA CYS A 18 -7.67 5.25 10.30
C CYS A 18 -7.14 5.81 11.64
N GLY A 19 -7.11 7.14 11.81
CA GLY A 19 -6.52 7.76 13.00
C GLY A 19 -5.01 7.57 13.08
N LEU A 20 -4.34 7.47 11.93
CA LEU A 20 -2.91 7.26 11.82
C LEU A 20 -2.18 8.58 11.59
N THR A 21 -0.88 8.59 11.91
CA THR A 21 0.02 9.67 11.48
C THR A 21 0.31 9.57 9.98
N LYS A 22 0.78 10.68 9.39
CA LYS A 22 1.15 10.72 7.97
C LYS A 22 2.26 9.71 7.66
N GLU A 23 3.24 9.55 8.56
CA GLU A 23 4.32 8.58 8.39
C GLU A 23 3.83 7.14 8.38
N GLU A 24 2.88 6.79 9.26
CA GLU A 24 2.27 5.46 9.31
C GLU A 24 1.48 5.15 8.05
N ALA A 25 0.68 6.10 7.57
CA ALA A 25 -0.04 5.95 6.31
C ALA A 25 0.91 5.79 5.10
N LEU A 26 2.00 6.55 5.06
CA LEU A 26 3.04 6.41 4.03
C LEU A 26 3.78 5.07 4.09
N LYS A 27 4.01 4.53 5.30
CA LYS A 27 4.60 3.21 5.48
C LYS A 27 3.66 2.13 4.93
N MET A 28 2.37 2.20 5.28
CA MET A 28 1.35 1.26 4.81
C MET A 28 1.18 1.30 3.28
N LEU A 29 1.16 2.48 2.65
CA LEU A 29 1.07 2.59 1.19
C LEU A 29 2.29 1.98 0.49
N ARG A 30 3.50 2.14 1.05
CA ARG A 30 4.71 1.47 0.53
C ARG A 30 4.63 -0.05 0.68
N GLU A 31 4.23 -0.54 1.86
CA GLU A 31 4.03 -1.97 2.10
C GLU A 31 2.94 -2.57 1.19
N ALA A 32 1.88 -1.81 0.92
CA ALA A 32 0.81 -2.20 0.01
C ALA A 32 1.29 -2.27 -1.44
N GLN A 33 2.08 -1.29 -1.91
CA GLN A 33 2.69 -1.37 -3.25
C GLN A 33 3.61 -2.59 -3.39
N ILE A 34 4.41 -2.90 -2.34
CA ILE A 34 5.26 -4.10 -2.32
C ILE A 34 4.42 -5.38 -2.39
N ARG A 35 3.27 -5.45 -1.70
CA ARG A 35 2.34 -6.60 -1.77
C ARG A 35 1.59 -6.72 -3.09
N ILE A 36 1.42 -5.64 -3.84
CA ILE A 36 0.77 -5.68 -5.16
C ILE A 36 1.76 -6.18 -6.22
N ASP A 37 3.05 -5.86 -6.08
CA ASP A 37 4.12 -6.44 -6.90
C ASP A 37 4.39 -7.92 -6.54
N ASP A 38 4.32 -8.25 -5.24
CA ASP A 38 4.22 -9.62 -4.74
C ASP A 38 2.78 -10.13 -4.75
N GLY A 39 1.99 -9.69 -5.75
CA GLY A 39 0.61 -10.12 -5.97
C GLY A 39 0.54 -11.62 -5.78
N PRO A 40 -0.47 -12.13 -5.03
CA PRO A 40 -0.38 -13.40 -4.32
C PRO A 40 0.24 -14.40 -5.25
N LYS A 41 1.52 -14.76 -5.01
CA LYS A 41 2.14 -15.88 -5.72
C LYS A 41 1.13 -16.97 -5.51
N SER A 42 0.41 -17.28 -6.58
CA SER A 42 -0.55 -18.35 -6.60
C SER A 42 0.27 -19.47 -6.01
N ARG A 43 -0.12 -19.93 -4.82
CA ARG A 43 0.41 -21.18 -4.31
C ARG A 43 -0.11 -22.18 -5.33
N SER A 44 0.60 -22.31 -6.46
CA SER A 44 0.63 -23.51 -7.28
C SER A 44 1.30 -24.56 -6.41
N GLY A 45 0.61 -24.92 -5.33
CA GLY A 45 0.65 -26.27 -4.85
C GLY A 45 -0.06 -27.04 -5.93
N ASN A 46 0.71 -27.64 -6.83
CA ASN A 46 0.33 -28.90 -7.42
C ASN A 46 -0.03 -29.84 -6.25
N ARG A 47 -1.31 -29.87 -5.90
CA ARG A 47 -1.92 -31.08 -5.35
C ARG A 47 -2.74 -31.65 -6.47
N THR A 48 -2.08 -32.46 -7.30
CA THR A 48 -2.43 -33.83 -7.67
C THR A 48 -1.46 -34.25 -8.79
#